data_AF-A0A3D5WPP3-F1
#
_entry.id   AF-A0A3D5WPP3-F1
#
_cell.length_a   1.000
_cell.length_b   1.000
_cell.length_c   1.000
_cell.angle_alpha   90.00
_cell.angle_beta   90.00
_cell.angle_gamma   90.00
#
_symmetry.space_group_name_H-M   'P 1'
#
loop_
_entity.id
_entity.type
_entity.pdbx_description
1 polymer ?
#
loop_
_entity_poly.entity_id
_entity_poly.type
_entity_poly.pdbx_seq_one_letter_code
_entity_poly.pdbx_strand_id
1 'polypeptide(L)'
;MESKQRLLEPQLVQTGRADQFSRKVFCDGMRDGVPIALGYFAVSFSLGIAARKAGFTPFQGFLVSLLNNASAGEYAAFALIMANATYFEVAVITLIANARYLLMSC
;
A
#
# COMPACT_ATOMS: atom_id res chain seq x y z
N MET A 1 -13.69 -38.14 -40.95
CA MET A 1 -13.25 -36.73 -41.08
C MET A 1 -13.93 -35.86 -40.03
N GLU A 2 -13.92 -36.25 -38.74
CA GLU A 2 -14.64 -35.51 -37.68
C GLU A 2 -13.74 -35.05 -36.53
N SER A 3 -12.45 -35.39 -36.58
CA SER A 3 -11.51 -35.15 -35.47
C SER A 3 -10.80 -33.80 -35.52
N LYS A 4 -11.03 -32.99 -36.56
CA LYS A 4 -10.35 -31.68 -36.74
C LYS A 4 -11.25 -30.45 -36.53
N GLN A 5 -12.55 -30.63 -36.34
CA GLN A 5 -13.49 -29.50 -36.25
C GLN A 5 -13.70 -28.98 -34.81
N ARG A 6 -13.21 -29.69 -33.79
CA ARG A 6 -13.25 -29.24 -32.38
C ARG A 6 -12.11 -28.29 -31.97
N LEU A 7 -11.18 -27.96 -32.86
CA LEU A 7 -9.97 -27.19 -32.52
C LEU A 7 -9.99 -25.74 -33.00
N LEU A 8 -11.11 -25.25 -33.55
CA LEU A 8 -11.19 -23.93 -34.19
C LEU A 8 -12.40 -23.11 -33.71
N GLU A 9 -12.80 -23.28 -32.46
CA GLU A 9 -13.51 -22.21 -31.78
C GLU A 9 -12.47 -21.50 -30.91
N PRO A 10 -11.89 -20.37 -31.36
CA PRO A 10 -11.23 -19.50 -30.41
C PRO A 10 -12.28 -19.25 -29.34
N GLN A 11 -11.97 -19.65 -28.10
CA GLN A 11 -12.68 -19.17 -26.92
C GLN A 11 -12.79 -17.66 -27.11
N LEU A 12 -13.94 -17.22 -27.63
CA LEU A 12 -14.30 -15.82 -27.65
C LEU A 12 -14.31 -15.51 -26.17
N VAL A 13 -13.20 -14.92 -25.72
CA VAL A 13 -13.10 -14.20 -24.47
C VAL A 13 -14.31 -13.30 -24.52
N GLN A 14 -15.37 -13.76 -23.85
CA GLN A 14 -16.51 -12.94 -23.58
C GLN A 14 -15.91 -11.87 -22.68
N THR A 15 -15.47 -10.77 -23.30
CA THR A 15 -15.34 -9.47 -22.69
C THR A 15 -16.74 -9.14 -22.20
N GLY A 16 -17.10 -9.75 -21.08
CA GLY A 16 -18.28 -9.44 -20.32
C GLY A 16 -18.14 -7.98 -19.95
N ARG A 17 -18.92 -7.15 -20.63
CA ARG A 17 -19.40 -5.83 -20.23
C ARG A 17 -18.76 -5.34 -18.93
N ALA A 18 -17.75 -4.48 -19.07
CA ALA A 18 -16.82 -4.00 -18.04
C ALA A 18 -17.46 -3.16 -16.91
N ASP A 19 -18.76 -3.27 -16.68
CA ASP A 19 -19.53 -2.37 -15.82
C ASP A 19 -20.73 -3.05 -15.14
N GLN A 20 -20.79 -4.38 -15.04
CA GLN A 20 -21.75 -5.00 -14.10
C GLN A 20 -21.24 -4.89 -12.66
N PHE A 21 -21.56 -3.77 -12.01
CA PHE A 21 -21.60 -3.63 -10.55
C PHE A 21 -22.66 -4.59 -9.97
N SER A 22 -22.35 -5.88 -10.02
CA SER A 22 -23.19 -6.92 -9.42
C SER A 22 -22.83 -7.02 -7.94
N ARG A 23 -23.84 -7.23 -7.09
CA ARG A 23 -23.68 -7.47 -5.65
C ARG A 23 -22.65 -8.58 -5.37
N LYS A 24 -22.54 -9.54 -6.30
CA LYS A 24 -21.54 -10.61 -6.28
C LYS A 24 -20.11 -10.08 -6.43
N VAL A 25 -19.86 -9.19 -7.40
CA VAL A 25 -18.54 -8.55 -7.63
C VAL A 25 -18.13 -7.69 -6.43
N PHE A 26 -19.07 -6.99 -5.80
CA PHE A 26 -18.78 -6.23 -4.57
C PHE A 26 -18.44 -7.14 -3.38
N CYS A 27 -19.20 -8.22 -3.16
CA CYS A 27 -18.89 -9.19 -2.11
C CYS A 27 -17.54 -9.89 -2.34
N ASP A 28 -17.23 -10.26 -3.58
CA ASP A 28 -15.96 -10.87 -3.94
C ASP A 28 -14.80 -9.86 -3.72
N GLY A 29 -14.96 -8.62 -4.17
CA GLY A 29 -14.00 -7.54 -3.92
C GLY A 29 -13.81 -7.21 -2.44
N MET A 30 -14.86 -7.25 -1.62
CA MET A 30 -14.74 -7.12 -0.16
C MET A 30 -13.98 -8.29 0.45
N ARG A 31 -14.26 -9.51 0.02
CA ARG A 31 -13.58 -10.71 0.52
C ARG A 31 -12.08 -10.67 0.23
N ASP A 32 -11.71 -10.14 -0.93
CA ASP A 32 -10.31 -9.98 -1.33
C ASP A 32 -9.65 -8.73 -0.70
N GLY A 33 -10.41 -7.66 -0.49
CA GLY A 33 -9.92 -6.40 0.08
C GLY A 33 -9.75 -6.40 1.59
N VAL A 34 -10.61 -7.12 2.34
CA VAL A 34 -10.52 -7.23 3.81
C VAL A 34 -9.15 -7.71 4.30
N PRO A 35 -8.54 -8.80 3.78
CA PRO A 35 -7.22 -9.23 4.24
C PRO A 35 -6.13 -8.19 3.95
N ILE A 36 -6.21 -7.46 2.84
CA ILE A 36 -5.28 -6.37 2.52
C ILE A 36 -5.44 -5.23 3.53
N ALA A 37 -6.68 -4.81 3.81
CA ALA A 37 -6.98 -3.76 4.78
C ALA A 37 -6.51 -4.14 6.19
N LEU A 38 -6.69 -5.41 6.60
CA LEU A 38 -6.19 -5.92 7.88
C LEU A 38 -4.65 -5.87 7.95
N GLY A 39 -3.97 -6.16 6.84
CA GLY A 39 -2.51 -6.01 6.75
C GLY A 39 -2.08 -4.56 7.01
N TYR A 40 -2.69 -3.60 6.31
CA TYR A 40 -2.40 -2.18 6.53
C TYR A 40 -2.78 -1.70 7.93
N PHE A 41 -3.86 -2.21 8.50
CA PHE A 41 -4.27 -1.91 9.86
C PHE A 41 -3.22 -2.36 10.90
N ALA A 42 -2.64 -3.55 10.73
CA ALA A 42 -1.54 -4.03 11.58
C ALA A 42 -0.27 -3.18 11.44
N VAL A 43 0.03 -2.70 10.22
CA VAL A 43 1.15 -1.78 9.95
C VAL A 43 0.97 -0.47 10.72
N SER A 44 -0.24 0.09 10.77
CA SER A 44 -0.53 1.32 11.52
C SER A 44 -0.22 1.18 13.01
N PHE A 45 -0.52 0.03 13.62
CA PHE A 45 -0.14 -0.23 15.02
C PHE A 45 1.37 -0.29 15.21
N SER A 46 2.07 -0.99 14.33
CA SER A 46 3.53 -1.11 14.38
C SER A 46 4.19 0.27 14.30
N LEU A 47 3.67 1.14 13.45
CA LEU A 47 4.14 2.50 13.30
C LEU A 47 3.84 3.38 14.53
N GLY A 48 2.64 3.27 15.10
CA GLY A 48 2.29 3.96 16.34
C GLY A 48 3.20 3.58 17.52
N ILE A 49 3.58 2.30 17.62
CA ILE A 49 4.56 1.83 18.61
C ILE A 49 5.94 2.45 18.34
N ALA A 50 6.38 2.48 17.07
CA ALA A 50 7.66 3.10 16.70
C ALA A 50 7.70 4.60 17.03
N ALA A 51 6.63 5.34 16.75
CA ALA A 51 6.51 6.76 17.10
C ALA A 51 6.63 6.98 18.62
N ARG A 52 5.97 6.15 19.44
CA ARG A 52 6.10 6.22 20.91
C ARG A 52 7.50 5.90 21.40
N LYS A 53 8.18 4.92 20.79
CA LYS A 53 9.59 4.61 21.08
C LYS A 53 10.54 5.76 20.71
N ALA A 54 10.23 6.49 19.64
CA ALA A 54 10.94 7.70 19.23
C ALA A 54 10.62 8.93 20.11
N GLY A 55 9.81 8.79 21.17
CA GLY A 55 9.50 9.87 22.11
C GLY A 55 8.35 10.78 21.67
N PHE A 56 7.65 10.47 20.57
CA PHE A 56 6.54 11.29 20.10
C PHE A 56 5.28 11.10 20.94
N THR A 57 4.49 12.16 21.07
CA THR A 57 3.12 12.05 21.59
C THR A 57 2.20 11.43 20.52
N PRO A 58 1.07 10.80 20.91
CA PRO A 58 0.13 10.24 19.94
C PRO A 58 -0.36 11.27 18.92
N PHE A 59 -0.56 12.51 19.35
CA PHE A 59 -0.97 13.60 18.46
C PHE A 59 0.13 13.99 17.48
N GLN A 60 1.40 14.06 17.91
CA GLN A 60 2.50 14.34 17.00
C GLN A 60 2.73 13.19 16.01
N GLY A 61 2.66 11.93 16.46
CA GLY A 61 2.76 10.77 15.57
C GLY A 61 1.65 10.76 14.52
N PHE A 62 0.43 11.14 14.91
CA PHE A 62 -0.69 11.32 13.98
C PHE A 62 -0.43 12.43 12.96
N LEU A 63 0.11 13.59 13.38
CA LEU A 63 0.50 14.66 12.46
C LEU A 63 1.59 14.22 11.48
N VAL A 64 2.57 13.43 11.93
CA VAL A 64 3.61 12.90 11.05
C VAL A 64 2.99 11.98 9.99
N SER A 65 2.10 11.05 10.37
CA SER A 65 1.37 10.20 9.40
C SER A 65 0.42 10.97 8.47
N LEU A 66 -0.09 12.13 8.88
CA LEU A 66 -0.89 12.98 8.01
C LEU A 66 -0.04 13.75 7.00
N LEU A 67 1.14 14.22 7.41
CA LEU A 67 2.01 15.07 6.61
C LEU A 67 2.92 14.27 5.68
N ASN A 68 3.24 13.02 6.03
CA ASN A 68 4.09 12.17 5.23
C ASN A 68 3.26 11.11 4.47
N ASN A 69 3.47 11.06 3.16
CA ASN A 69 2.62 10.29 2.23
C ASN A 69 2.97 8.78 2.20
N ALA A 70 4.15 8.40 2.70
CA ALA A 70 4.62 7.02 2.68
C ALA A 70 4.95 6.50 4.08
N SER A 71 4.22 5.48 4.52
CA SER A 71 4.45 4.78 5.80
C SER A 71 5.86 4.18 5.94
N ALA A 72 6.50 3.79 4.82
CA ALA A 72 7.89 3.35 4.81
C ALA A 72 8.88 4.49 5.18
N GLY A 73 8.57 5.72 4.77
CA GLY A 73 9.35 6.91 5.11
C GLY A 73 9.23 7.27 6.59
N GLU A 74 8.03 7.16 7.18
CA GLU A 74 7.82 7.35 8.62
C GLU A 74 8.63 6.36 9.45
N TYR A 75 8.64 5.09 9.07
CA TYR A 75 9.37 4.07 9.83
C TYR A 75 10.88 4.35 9.84
N ALA A 76 11.44 4.75 8.69
CA ALA A 76 12.83 5.16 8.57
C ALA A 76 13.12 6.46 9.35
N ALA A 77 12.22 7.43 9.27
CA ALA A 77 12.34 8.69 10.01
C ALA A 77 12.35 8.46 11.52
N PHE A 78 11.44 7.64 12.06
CA PHE A 78 11.42 7.32 13.49
C PHE A 78 12.69 6.58 13.94
N ALA A 79 13.22 5.68 13.11
CA ALA A 79 14.49 5.00 13.40
C ALA A 79 15.67 5.99 13.47
N LEU A 80 15.74 6.95 12.54
CA LEU A 80 16.78 7.99 12.53
C LEU A 80 16.66 8.94 13.72
N ILE A 81 15.44 9.32 14.09
CA ILE A 81 15.20 10.20 15.24
C ILE A 81 15.63 9.49 16.55
N MET A 82 15.37 8.19 16.67
CA MET A 82 15.88 7.39 17.80
C MET A 82 17.42 7.33 17.82
N ALA A 83 18.08 7.41 16.66
CA ALA A 83 19.53 7.42 16.53
C ALA A 83 20.18 8.80 16.75
N ASN A 84 19.41 9.83 17.16
CA ASN A 84 19.86 11.23 17.24
C ASN A 84 20.41 11.79 15.92
N ALA A 85 19.85 11.33 14.79
CA ALA A 85 20.17 11.89 13.48
C ALA A 85 19.70 13.35 13.37
N THR A 86 20.32 14.09 12.46
CA THR A 86 19.95 15.50 12.22
C THR A 86 18.60 15.60 11.52
N TYR A 87 17.87 16.71 11.73
CA TYR A 87 16.61 16.97 11.01
C TYR A 87 16.79 16.98 9.49
N PHE A 88 17.99 17.33 9.01
CA PHE A 88 18.32 17.31 7.60
C PHE A 88 18.39 15.88 7.04
N GLU A 89 19.01 14.94 7.75
CA GLU A 89 19.03 13.52 7.34
C GLU A 89 17.63 12.92 7.28
N VAL A 90 16.78 13.24 8.26
CA VAL A 90 15.38 12.79 8.27
C VAL A 90 14.63 13.32 7.03
N ALA A 91 14.83 14.59 6.67
CA ALA A 91 14.23 15.18 5.47
C ALA A 91 14.72 14.50 4.19
N VAL A 92 16.03 14.25 4.06
CA VAL A 92 16.63 13.58 2.91
C VAL A 92 16.14 12.14 2.78
N ILE A 93 16.11 11.36 3.87
CA ILE A 93 15.63 9.97 3.81
C ILE A 93 14.15 9.92 3.41
N THR A 94 13.35 10.86 3.93
CA THR A 94 11.91 10.93 3.63
C THR A 94 11.70 11.30 2.16
N LEU A 95 12.51 12.22 1.62
CA LEU A 95 12.52 12.55 0.20
C LEU A 95 12.87 11.34 -0.66
N ILE A 96 13.93 10.58 -0.31
CA ILE A 96 14.36 9.38 -1.05
C ILE A 96 13.29 8.28 -0.97
N ALA A 97 12.70 8.05 0.21
CA ALA A 97 11.63 7.09 0.40
C ALA A 97 10.40 7.42 -0.46
N ASN A 98 10.06 8.70 -0.61
CA ASN A 98 8.99 9.16 -1.49
C ASN A 98 9.39 9.11 -2.97
N ALA A 99 10.66 9.37 -3.32
CA ALA A 99 11.17 9.27 -4.68
C ALA A 99 11.07 7.85 -5.26
N ARG A 100 10.85 6.81 -4.43
CA ARG A 100 10.56 5.45 -4.90
C ARG A 100 9.40 5.39 -5.90
N TYR A 101 8.41 6.28 -5.76
CA TYR A 101 7.27 6.35 -6.68
C TYR A 101 7.66 6.91 -8.06
N LEU A 102 8.71 7.75 -8.13
CA LEU A 102 9.28 8.21 -9.40
C LEU A 102 10.02 7.06 -10.12
N LEU A 103 10.69 6.18 -9.36
CA LEU A 103 11.39 5.01 -9.90
C LEU A 103 10.44 3.88 -10.33
N MET A 104 9.31 3.70 -9.65
CA MET A 104 8.25 2.75 -10.04
C MET A 104 7.34 3.27 -11.16
N SER A 105 7.63 4.41 -11.76
CA SER A 105 6.83 5.00 -12.85
C SER A 105 7.11 4.38 -14.24
N CYS A 106 7.60 3.13 -14.30
CA CYS A 106 7.84 2.39 -15.54
C CYS A 106 6.96 1.14 -15.61
#